data_AF-A0A2K3N3M2-F1
#
_entry.id   AF-A0A2K3N3M2-F1
#
_cell.length_a   1.000
_cell.length_b   1.000
_cell.length_c   1.000
_cell.angle_alpha   90.00
_cell.angle_beta   90.00
_cell.angle_gamma   90.00
#
_symmetry.space_group_name_H-M   'P 1'
#
loop_
_entity.id
_entity.type
_entity.pdbx_description
1 polymer ?
#
loop_
_entity_poly.entity_id
_entity_poly.type
_entity_poly.pdbx_seq_one_letter_code
_entity_poly.pdbx_strand_id
1 'polypeptide(L)'
;MSTTKRGYMRESLLNGEISQNSQVMSRRGYASASDLPPHQEIGMPSLSPTMTEGNIARWLKKEGDKVSPGEVLCEVETDKATVEMECMEEGYLAKIVRKEGEKEIKVGE
;
A
#
# COMPACT_ATOMS: atom_id res chain seq x y z
N MET A 1 -23.86 -6.54 -59.60
CA MET A 1 -24.32 -7.17 -58.35
C MET A 1 -23.21 -7.12 -57.32
N SER A 2 -23.54 -6.59 -56.13
CA SER A 2 -22.96 -6.96 -54.82
C SER A 2 -21.52 -6.57 -54.48
N THR A 3 -21.43 -5.37 -53.93
CA THR A 3 -20.62 -4.84 -52.80
C THR A 3 -19.99 -5.87 -51.85
N THR A 4 -18.75 -5.61 -51.39
CA THR A 4 -18.25 -5.66 -49.98
C THR A 4 -16.72 -5.49 -49.98
N LYS A 5 -16.01 -4.73 -49.12
CA LYS A 5 -16.23 -3.56 -48.24
C LYS A 5 -14.82 -3.19 -47.70
N ARG A 6 -14.43 -1.91 -47.83
CA ARG A 6 -13.49 -1.09 -47.01
C ARG A 6 -12.25 -1.76 -46.39
N GLY A 7 -11.03 -1.29 -46.68
CA GLY A 7 -10.41 -0.10 -46.05
C GLY A 7 -9.40 -0.58 -44.98
N TYR A 8 -8.26 0.03 -44.65
CA TYR A 8 -7.66 1.34 -44.87
C TYR A 8 -6.12 1.20 -44.88
N MET A 9 -5.51 2.12 -45.62
CA MET A 9 -4.10 2.39 -45.86
C MET A 9 -3.40 3.01 -44.61
N ARG A 10 -2.13 2.67 -44.36
CA ARG A 10 -1.04 3.56 -43.86
C ARG A 10 0.28 2.77 -43.79
N GLU A 11 1.20 2.92 -44.74
CA GLU A 11 2.21 4.00 -44.87
C GLU A 11 3.40 3.82 -43.90
N SER A 12 4.32 2.95 -44.33
CA SER A 12 5.75 3.21 -44.59
C SER A 12 6.45 4.39 -43.89
N LEU A 13 7.55 4.09 -43.17
CA LEU A 13 8.94 4.51 -43.44
C LEU A 13 9.76 4.80 -42.15
N LEU A 14 10.79 3.96 -41.99
CA LEU A 14 12.22 4.31 -41.87
C LEU A 14 12.81 4.97 -40.60
N ASN A 15 14.04 4.49 -40.38
CA ASN A 15 15.16 5.05 -39.63
C ASN A 15 15.12 4.76 -38.11
N GLY A 16 16.17 4.26 -37.50
CA GLY A 16 17.55 4.03 -37.92
C GLY A 16 18.33 3.52 -36.71
N GLU A 17 19.29 2.65 -36.97
CA GLU A 17 20.21 2.08 -36.00
C GLU A 17 20.93 3.17 -35.18
N ILE A 18 20.90 3.06 -33.85
CA ILE A 18 21.90 3.68 -32.99
C ILE A 18 22.31 2.66 -31.93
N SER A 19 23.39 1.93 -32.23
CA SER A 19 24.18 1.24 -31.21
C SER A 19 24.88 2.30 -30.37
N GLN A 20 24.65 2.30 -29.05
CA GLN A 20 25.65 2.75 -28.08
C GLN A 20 25.60 1.85 -26.83
N ASN A 21 26.58 0.96 -26.78
CA ASN A 21 27.00 0.26 -25.58
C ASN A 21 27.58 1.27 -24.58
N SER A 22 26.89 1.52 -23.46
CA SER A 22 27.46 2.20 -22.30
C SER A 22 26.70 1.82 -21.04
N GLN A 23 27.34 0.94 -20.25
CA GLN A 23 27.22 0.77 -18.81
C GLN A 23 25.85 1.08 -18.18
N VAL A 24 24.98 0.07 -18.09
CA VAL A 24 23.78 0.11 -17.25
C VAL A 24 24.18 0.06 -15.77
N MET A 25 24.63 1.19 -15.23
CA MET A 25 24.48 1.42 -13.80
C MET A 25 22.98 1.42 -13.53
N SER A 26 22.48 0.34 -12.93
CA SER A 26 21.13 0.29 -12.36
C SER A 26 21.02 1.40 -11.32
N ARG A 27 20.63 2.59 -11.77
CA ARG A 27 20.06 3.61 -10.91
C ARG A 27 18.84 2.92 -10.33
N ARG A 28 18.89 2.53 -9.05
CA ARG A 28 17.70 2.12 -8.31
C ARG A 28 16.76 3.32 -8.36
N GLY A 29 15.85 3.33 -9.33
CA GLY A 29 14.79 4.32 -9.40
C GLY A 29 14.00 4.17 -8.12
N TYR A 30 13.93 5.23 -7.33
CA TYR A 30 12.99 5.27 -6.22
C TYR A 30 11.60 5.16 -6.85
N ALA A 31 10.88 4.07 -6.54
CA ALA A 31 9.48 3.95 -6.92
C ALA A 31 8.76 5.17 -6.37
N SER A 32 8.16 5.96 -7.27
CA SER A 32 7.24 7.03 -6.87
C SER A 32 6.00 6.36 -6.27
N ALA A 33 5.30 7.01 -5.33
CA ALA A 33 4.13 6.45 -4.66
C ALA A 33 3.05 5.89 -5.63
N SER A 34 3.03 6.40 -6.87
CA SER A 34 2.14 5.96 -7.96
C SER A 34 2.51 4.60 -8.61
N ASP A 35 3.69 4.04 -8.31
CA ASP A 35 4.18 2.76 -8.86
C ASP A 35 3.93 1.57 -7.91
N LEU A 36 3.38 1.83 -6.73
CA LEU A 36 3.07 0.78 -5.76
C LEU A 36 1.81 0.01 -6.20
N PRO A 37 1.77 -1.32 -5.97
CA PRO A 37 0.55 -2.09 -6.16
C PRO A 37 -0.60 -1.52 -5.32
N PRO A 38 -1.87 -1.85 -5.66
CA PRO A 38 -3.02 -1.42 -4.87
C PRO A 38 -2.83 -1.80 -3.40
N HIS A 39 -2.88 -0.80 -2.53
CA HIS A 39 -2.72 -0.93 -1.08
C HIS A 39 -3.73 -0.02 -0.39
N GLN A 40 -4.05 -0.37 0.85
CA GLN A 40 -4.95 0.39 1.70
C GLN A 40 -4.16 0.89 2.92
N GLU A 41 -4.26 2.19 3.20
CA GLU A 41 -3.74 2.76 4.44
C GLU A 41 -4.75 2.51 5.56
N ILE A 42 -4.27 1.96 6.66
CA ILE A 42 -5.06 1.71 7.86
C ILE A 42 -4.56 2.68 8.93
N GLY A 43 -5.34 3.73 9.16
CA GLY A 43 -5.11 4.68 10.25
C GLY A 43 -5.63 4.14 11.58
N MET A 44 -5.32 4.85 12.67
CA MET A 44 -5.77 4.46 14.00
C MET A 44 -7.31 4.48 14.09
N PRO A 45 -7.96 3.33 14.38
CA PRO A 45 -9.41 3.28 14.49
C PRO A 45 -9.90 3.92 15.79
N SER A 46 -11.13 4.40 15.78
CA SER A 46 -11.82 4.79 17.01
C SER A 46 -12.32 3.54 17.72
N LEU A 47 -11.59 3.08 18.73
CA LEU A 47 -11.93 1.90 19.52
C LEU A 47 -12.86 2.24 20.70
N SER A 48 -13.15 3.53 20.92
CA SER A 48 -14.06 4.00 21.97
C SER A 48 -14.69 5.34 21.56
N PRO A 49 -15.97 5.61 21.92
CA PRO A 49 -16.68 6.84 21.55
C PRO A 49 -16.02 8.12 22.08
N THR A 50 -15.14 8.03 23.08
CA THR A 50 -14.40 9.17 23.64
C THR A 50 -12.91 9.12 23.31
N MET A 51 -12.47 8.25 22.41
CA MET A 51 -11.06 8.11 22.03
C MET A 51 -10.68 9.22 21.05
N THR A 52 -9.73 10.06 21.44
CA THR A 52 -9.13 11.09 20.58
C THR A 52 -7.75 10.68 20.08
N GLU A 53 -7.03 9.92 20.90
CA GLU A 53 -5.67 9.46 20.66
C GLU A 53 -5.45 8.07 21.27
N GLY A 54 -4.45 7.36 20.76
CA GLY A 54 -4.02 6.06 21.27
C GLY A 54 -2.51 5.85 21.09
N ASN A 55 -1.99 4.88 21.84
CA ASN A 55 -0.58 4.47 21.78
C ASN A 55 -0.50 3.04 21.28
N ILE A 56 0.48 2.74 20.42
CA ILE A 56 0.75 1.35 20.03
C ILE A 56 1.50 0.68 21.17
N ALA A 57 0.82 -0.16 21.94
CA ALA A 57 1.45 -0.92 23.03
C ALA A 57 2.39 -1.99 22.47
N ARG A 58 1.89 -2.79 21.51
CA ARG A 58 2.62 -3.93 20.94
C ARG A 58 2.07 -4.34 19.58
N TRP A 59 2.96 -4.71 18.65
CA TRP A 59 2.56 -5.36 17.40
C TRP A 59 2.52 -6.89 17.54
N LEU A 60 1.39 -7.51 17.17
CA LEU A 60 1.25 -8.97 17.12
C LEU A 60 1.58 -9.52 15.74
N LYS A 61 1.29 -8.74 14.69
CA LYS A 61 1.62 -9.06 13.28
C LYS A 61 2.85 -8.29 12.82
N LYS A 62 3.56 -8.86 11.84
CA LYS A 62 4.78 -8.30 11.25
C LYS A 62 4.60 -8.02 9.77
N GLU A 63 5.47 -7.19 9.22
CA GLU A 63 5.48 -6.89 7.79
C GLU A 63 5.65 -8.18 6.98
N GLY A 64 4.75 -8.43 6.03
CA GLY A 64 4.66 -9.65 5.24
C GLY A 64 3.75 -10.74 5.82
N ASP A 65 3.27 -10.61 7.06
CA ASP A 65 2.31 -11.58 7.62
C ASP A 65 0.97 -11.51 6.92
N LYS A 66 0.32 -12.67 6.80
CA LYS A 66 -1.07 -12.77 6.36
C LYS A 66 -2.00 -12.35 7.49
N VAL A 67 -3.00 -11.57 7.14
CA VAL A 67 -4.05 -11.09 8.04
C VAL A 67 -5.42 -11.45 7.49
N SER A 68 -6.32 -11.84 8.38
CA SER A 68 -7.71 -12.18 8.06
C SER A 68 -8.64 -11.28 8.88
N PRO A 69 -9.89 -11.06 8.42
CA PRO A 69 -10.86 -10.28 9.18
C PRO A 69 -11.08 -10.89 10.58
N GLY A 70 -11.02 -10.05 11.61
CA GLY A 70 -11.10 -10.44 13.02
C GLY A 70 -9.78 -10.90 13.64
N GLU A 71 -8.67 -10.94 12.90
CA GLU A 71 -7.35 -11.14 13.50
C GLU A 71 -6.80 -9.85 14.12
N VAL A 72 -6.21 -9.97 15.32
CA VAL A 72 -5.57 -8.85 16.02
C VAL A 72 -4.23 -8.51 15.37
N LEU A 73 -4.09 -7.24 14.97
CA LEU A 73 -2.89 -6.68 14.36
C LEU A 73 -1.91 -6.19 15.43
N CYS A 74 -2.42 -5.41 16.37
CA CYS A 74 -1.67 -4.79 17.45
C CYS A 74 -2.57 -4.48 18.66
N GLU A 75 -1.93 -4.26 19.80
CA GLU A 75 -2.56 -3.76 21.02
C GLU A 75 -2.40 -2.24 21.08
N VAL A 76 -3.51 -1.54 21.31
CA VAL A 76 -3.56 -0.10 21.44
C VAL A 76 -3.88 0.25 22.89
N GLU A 77 -2.96 0.94 23.57
CA GLU A 77 -3.18 1.48 24.90
C GLU A 77 -3.79 2.87 24.81
N THR A 78 -4.91 3.07 25.52
CA THR A 78 -5.58 4.36 25.67
C THR A 78 -5.69 4.73 27.15
N ASP A 79 -6.10 5.96 27.46
CA ASP A 79 -6.35 6.42 28.84
C ASP A 79 -7.31 5.49 29.62
N LYS A 80 -8.27 4.87 28.91
CA LYS A 80 -9.35 4.10 29.54
C LYS A 80 -9.05 2.62 29.66
N ALA A 81 -8.39 2.06 28.65
CA ALA A 81 -8.12 0.63 28.55
C ALA A 81 -7.11 0.34 27.44
N THR A 82 -6.49 -0.83 27.52
CA THR A 82 -5.82 -1.47 26.37
C THR A 82 -6.87 -2.18 25.54
N VAL A 83 -6.95 -1.85 24.25
CA VAL A 83 -7.89 -2.43 23.30
C VAL A 83 -7.12 -3.06 22.15
N GLU A 84 -7.63 -4.19 21.66
CA GLU A 84 -7.03 -4.94 20.57
C GLU A 84 -7.53 -4.37 19.23
N MET A 85 -6.60 -3.99 18.35
CA MET A 85 -6.94 -3.55 17.01
C MET A 85 -7.03 -4.76 16.08
N GLU A 86 -8.24 -5.08 15.64
CA GLU A 86 -8.51 -6.15 14.68
C GLU A 86 -8.46 -5.67 13.22
N CYS A 87 -8.09 -6.58 12.32
CA CYS A 87 -8.16 -6.33 10.89
C CYS A 87 -9.61 -6.47 10.40
N MET A 88 -10.07 -5.51 9.58
CA MET A 88 -11.41 -5.57 8.95
C MET A 88 -11.37 -6.23 7.57
N GLU A 89 -10.19 -6.35 6.96
CA GLU A 89 -9.99 -6.83 5.60
C GLU A 89 -9.07 -8.05 5.58
N GLU A 90 -9.12 -8.83 4.50
CA GLU A 90 -8.16 -9.91 4.27
C GLU A 90 -6.99 -9.41 3.43
N GLY A 91 -5.77 -9.85 3.76
CA GLY A 91 -4.60 -9.45 2.99
C GLY A 91 -3.27 -9.77 3.65
N TYR A 92 -2.29 -8.92 3.40
CA TYR A 92 -0.95 -9.01 3.98
C TYR A 92 -0.53 -7.66 4.53
N LEU A 93 0.16 -7.65 5.67
CA LEU A 93 0.66 -6.43 6.27
C LEU A 93 1.84 -5.90 5.44
N ALA A 94 1.62 -4.89 4.61
CA ALA A 94 2.65 -4.41 3.69
C ALA A 94 3.82 -3.74 4.43
N LYS A 95 3.52 -2.80 5.32
CA LYS A 95 4.51 -2.02 6.05
C LYS A 95 3.93 -1.44 7.33
N ILE A 96 4.74 -1.38 8.38
CA ILE A 96 4.38 -0.73 9.64
C ILE A 96 4.93 0.71 9.61
N VAL A 97 4.03 1.69 9.51
CA VAL A 97 4.38 3.11 9.54
C VAL A 97 4.69 3.56 10.97
N ARG A 98 3.86 3.10 11.92
CA ARG A 98 3.93 3.46 13.34
C ARG A 98 4.51 2.33 14.18
N LYS A 99 5.63 2.57 14.86
CA LYS A 99 6.37 1.50 15.55
C LYS A 99 5.74 1.14 16.89
N GLU A 100 6.12 -0.02 17.42
CA GLU A 100 5.81 -0.39 18.80
C GLU A 100 6.31 0.68 19.78
N GLY A 101 5.46 1.03 20.76
CA GLY A 101 5.76 2.04 21.77
C GLY A 101 5.56 3.47 21.32
N GLU A 102 5.09 3.71 20.09
CA GLU A 102 4.75 5.04 19.60
C GLU A 102 3.50 5.59 20.28
N LYS A 103 3.54 6.87 20.63
CA LYS A 103 2.55 7.53 21.48
C LYS A 103 1.89 8.72 20.79
N GLU A 104 0.74 9.13 21.33
CA GLU A 104 0.01 10.33 20.92
C GLU A 104 -0.46 10.27 19.45
N ILE A 105 -0.88 9.08 18.98
CA ILE A 105 -1.39 8.89 17.62
C ILE A 105 -2.86 9.26 17.59
N LYS A 106 -3.25 10.18 16.73
CA LYS A 106 -4.64 10.64 16.61
C LYS A 106 -5.50 9.62 15.89
N VAL A 107 -6.75 9.51 16.31
CA VAL A 107 -7.75 8.70 15.59
C VAL A 107 -7.89 9.22 14.15
N GLY A 108 -7.79 8.31 13.18
CA GLY A 108 -7.88 8.60 11.75
C GLY A 108 -6.57 9.07 11.09
N GLU A 109 -5.47 9.15 11.85
CA GLU A 109 -4.10 9.33 11.32
C GLU A 109 -3.47 7.96 11.00
#